data_AF-A0A3N7HBK2-F1
#
_entry.id   AF-A0A3N7HBK2-F1
#
_cell.length_a   1.000
_cell.length_b   1.000
_cell.length_c   1.000
_cell.angle_alpha   90.00
_cell.angle_beta   90.00
_cell.angle_gamma   90.00
#
_symmetry.space_group_name_H-M   'P 1'
#
loop_
_entity.id
_entity.type
_entity.pdbx_description
1 polymer ?
#
loop_
_entity_poly.entity_id
_entity_poly.type
_entity_poly.pdbx_seq_one_letter_code
_entity_poly.pdbx_strand_id
1 'polypeptide(L)'
;MAYGISHKQLDNGSYELRLAAYKSHPLRLSYCDKSKKYVVYTSINNREAILDRIFVRIDGGSQLNPDIAYFELSGRDAATLARVAERIKP
;
A
#
# COMPACT_ATOMS: atom_id res chain seq x y z
N MET A 1 9.87 -14.06 5.10
CA MET A 1 8.79 -13.57 5.99
C MET A 1 7.78 -12.85 5.11
N ALA A 2 6.56 -13.40 4.99
CA ALA A 2 5.52 -12.84 4.11
C ALA A 2 4.86 -11.57 4.69
N TYR A 3 4.98 -11.36 6.00
CA TYR A 3 4.32 -10.28 6.73
C TYR A 3 5.38 -9.40 7.37
N GLY A 4 5.38 -8.12 7.02
CA GLY A 4 6.34 -7.15 7.52
C GLY A 4 6.26 -5.85 6.74
N ILE A 5 6.45 -4.74 7.45
CA ILE A 5 6.55 -3.40 6.88
C ILE A 5 7.93 -2.87 7.26
N SER A 6 8.75 -2.54 6.27
CA SER A 6 9.95 -1.75 6.51
C SER A 6 9.63 -0.27 6.25
N HIS A 7 10.20 0.63 7.04
CA HIS A 7 10.04 2.06 6.86
C HIS A 7 11.39 2.75 6.68
N LYS A 8 11.39 3.84 5.91
CA LYS A 8 12.51 4.75 5.76
C LYS A 8 11.99 6.18 5.91
N GLN A 9 12.61 6.95 6.79
CA GLN A 9 12.28 8.37 6.94
C GLN A 9 12.74 9.14 5.69
N LEU A 10 11.93 10.09 5.26
CA LEU A 10 12.21 11.04 4.19
C LEU A 10 12.45 12.43 4.78
N ASP A 11 13.15 13.29 4.03
CA ASP A 11 13.64 14.59 4.52
C ASP A 11 12.54 15.57 4.95
N ASN A 12 11.31 15.38 4.47
CA ASN A 12 10.15 16.23 4.73
C ASN A 12 9.25 15.73 5.88
N GLY A 13 9.75 14.83 6.73
CA GLY A 13 8.97 14.24 7.83
C GLY A 13 7.92 13.21 7.38
N SER A 14 7.93 12.82 6.10
CA SER A 14 7.18 11.67 5.61
C SER A 14 8.02 10.39 5.69
N TYR A 15 7.38 9.23 5.52
CA TYR A 15 8.04 7.94 5.52
C TYR A 15 7.68 7.17 4.27
N GLU A 16 8.68 6.56 3.64
CA GLU A 16 8.46 5.50 2.66
C GLU A 16 8.26 4.19 3.41
N LEU A 17 7.16 3.49 3.11
CA LEU A 17 6.87 2.17 3.63
C LEU A 17 6.95 1.14 2.50
N ARG A 18 7.50 -0.04 2.79
CA ARG A 18 7.53 -1.16 1.86
C ARG A 18 7.02 -2.41 2.54
N LEU A 19 6.18 -3.14 1.82
CA LEU A 19 5.72 -4.46 2.24
C LEU A 19 6.80 -5.49 1.92
N ALA A 20 7.06 -6.40 2.86
CA ALA A 20 7.99 -7.51 2.64
C ALA A 20 7.58 -8.39 1.45
N ALA A 21 6.27 -8.62 1.30
CA ALA A 21 5.68 -9.38 0.18
C ALA A 21 5.60 -8.58 -1.13
N TYR A 22 5.66 -7.25 -1.09
CA TYR A 22 5.43 -6.41 -2.26
C TYR A 22 6.35 -5.18 -2.26
N LYS A 23 7.63 -5.42 -2.58
CA LYS A 23 8.69 -4.41 -2.50
C LYS A 23 8.68 -3.38 -3.63
N SER A 24 8.05 -3.72 -4.76
CA SER A 24 7.99 -2.89 -5.98
C SER A 24 6.95 -1.77 -5.90
N HIS A 25 6.04 -1.80 -4.94
CA HIS A 25 4.99 -0.79 -4.78
C HIS A 25 5.23 0.05 -3.53
N PRO A 26 5.89 1.22 -3.66
CA PRO A 26 6.16 2.07 -2.52
C PRO A 26 4.87 2.66 -1.97
N LEU A 27 4.79 2.73 -0.64
CA LEU A 27 3.74 3.41 0.09
C LEU A 27 4.34 4.64 0.77
N ARG A 28 3.58 5.71 0.96
CA ARG A 28 4.07 6.95 1.57
C ARG A 28 3.20 7.38 2.74
N LEU A 29 3.70 7.30 3.96
CA LEU A 29 3.05 7.87 5.14
C LEU A 29 3.34 9.36 5.22
N SER A 30 2.30 10.20 5.17
CA SER A 30 2.45 11.65 5.36
C SER A 30 1.22 12.27 6.00
N TYR A 31 1.38 13.46 6.56
CA TYR A 31 0.27 14.22 7.13
C TYR A 31 -0.68 14.67 6.01
N CYS A 32 -1.98 14.44 6.20
CA CYS A 32 -3.03 14.87 5.28
C CYS A 32 -3.74 16.09 5.87
N ASP A 33 -3.62 17.24 5.19
CA ASP A 33 -4.24 18.48 5.66
C ASP A 33 -5.77 18.44 5.66
N LYS A 34 -6.38 17.69 4.74
CA LYS A 34 -7.84 17.54 4.63
C LYS A 34 -8.42 16.76 5.82
N SER A 35 -7.76 15.67 6.23
CA SER A 35 -8.24 14.79 7.31
C SER A 35 -7.63 15.13 8.68
N LYS A 36 -6.63 16.01 8.72
CA LYS A 36 -5.83 16.38 9.89
C LYS A 36 -5.18 15.18 10.59
N LYS A 37 -4.86 14.14 9.83
CA LYS A 37 -4.28 12.87 10.30
C LYS A 37 -3.17 12.40 9.37
N TYR A 38 -2.26 11.60 9.89
CA TYR A 38 -1.32 10.86 9.04
C TYR A 38 -2.06 9.76 8.29
N VAL A 39 -1.81 9.68 6.99
CA VAL A 39 -2.40 8.66 6.12
C VAL A 39 -1.34 8.09 5.20
N VAL A 40 -1.59 6.89 4.70
CA VAL A 40 -0.72 6.23 3.72
C VAL A 40 -1.24 6.53 2.33
N TYR A 41 -0.40 7.16 1.53
CA TYR A 41 -0.63 7.43 0.11
C TYR A 41 -0.01 6.31 -0.73
N THR A 42 -0.68 5.97 -1.82
CA THR A 42 -0.15 5.10 -2.86
C THR A 42 -0.85 5.39 -4.20
N SER A 43 -0.39 4.75 -5.27
CA SER A 43 -1.11 4.74 -6.54
C SER A 43 -2.08 3.57 -6.57
N ILE A 44 -3.35 3.84 -6.88
CA ILE A 44 -4.38 2.83 -7.18
C ILE A 44 -5.05 3.24 -8.50
N ASN A 45 -4.98 2.41 -9.53
CA ASN A 45 -5.45 2.71 -10.90
C ASN A 45 -4.89 4.04 -11.45
N ASN A 46 -3.57 4.26 -11.29
CA ASN A 46 -2.86 5.47 -11.72
C ASN A 46 -3.36 6.77 -11.07
N ARG A 47 -4.03 6.69 -9.92
CA ARG A 47 -4.50 7.84 -9.14
C ARG A 47 -3.85 7.83 -7.78
N GLU A 48 -3.49 9.01 -7.28
CA GLU A 48 -3.07 9.15 -5.89
C GLU A 48 -4.26 8.84 -4.98
N ALA A 49 -4.10 7.84 -4.12
CA ALA A 49 -5.13 7.35 -3.24
C ALA A 49 -4.62 7.21 -1.81
N ILE A 50 -5.51 7.47 -0.86
CA ILE A 50 -5.35 7.14 0.55
C ILE A 50 -5.68 5.65 0.70
N LEU A 51 -4.68 4.87 1.07
CA LEU A 51 -4.80 3.43 1.25
C LEU A 51 -5.59 3.11 2.51
N ASP A 52 -6.63 2.26 2.38
CA ASP A 52 -7.39 1.74 3.52
C ASP A 52 -7.03 0.27 3.82
N ARG A 53 -6.81 -0.55 2.77
CA ARG A 53 -6.56 -1.99 2.94
C ARG A 53 -5.67 -2.56 1.83
N ILE A 54 -4.80 -3.49 2.23
CA ILE A 54 -4.07 -4.39 1.34
C ILE A 54 -4.54 -5.81 1.63
N PHE A 55 -5.00 -6.51 0.59
CA PHE A 55 -5.33 -7.92 0.64
C PHE A 55 -4.33 -8.70 -0.19
N VAL A 56 -3.86 -9.83 0.34
CA VAL A 56 -2.89 -10.71 -0.33
C VAL A 56 -3.56 -12.06 -0.51
N ARG A 57 -3.82 -12.45 -1.75
CA ARG A 57 -4.28 -13.80 -2.07
C ARG A 57 -3.07 -14.69 -2.28
N ILE A 58 -2.97 -15.73 -1.46
CA ILE A 58 -1.93 -16.75 -1.54
C ILE A 58 -2.60 -18.03 -2.05
N ASP A 59 -2.15 -18.56 -3.19
CA ASP A 59 -2.69 -19.82 -3.77
C ASP A 59 -1.89 -21.06 -3.32
N GLY A 60 -0.71 -20.88 -2.76
CA GLY A 60 0.12 -21.97 -2.23
C GLY A 60 1.47 -21.50 -1.71
N GLY A 61 2.47 -22.39 -1.78
CA GLY A 61 3.84 -22.09 -1.37
C GLY A 61 4.13 -22.38 0.11
N SER A 62 5.32 -21.95 0.55
CA SER A 62 5.80 -22.17 1.91
C SER A 62 5.57 -20.94 2.79
N GLN A 63 5.62 -21.10 4.11
CA GLN A 63 5.42 -19.99 5.06
C GLN A 63 6.45 -18.86 4.91
N LEU A 64 7.61 -19.14 4.29
CA LEU A 64 8.67 -18.17 4.02
C LEU A 64 8.64 -17.60 2.60
N ASN A 65 8.16 -18.38 1.63
CA ASN A 65 7.98 -18.02 0.23
C ASN A 65 6.59 -18.47 -0.25
N PRO A 66 5.53 -17.70 0.08
CA PRO A 66 4.19 -17.97 -0.40
C PRO A 66 4.11 -17.68 -1.90
N ASP A 67 3.29 -18.45 -2.60
CA ASP A 67 2.92 -18.18 -3.99
C ASP A 67 1.73 -17.22 -4.02
N ILE A 68 1.98 -15.99 -4.49
CA ILE A 68 1.03 -14.89 -4.40
C ILE A 68 0.26 -14.80 -5.71
N ALA A 69 -1.03 -15.11 -5.65
CA ALA A 69 -1.93 -15.04 -6.81
C ALA A 69 -2.21 -13.60 -7.24
N TYR A 70 -2.48 -12.73 -6.27
CA TYR A 70 -2.63 -11.30 -6.47
C TYR A 70 -2.60 -10.52 -5.15
N PHE A 71 -2.28 -9.23 -5.28
CA PHE A 71 -2.54 -8.19 -4.30
C PHE A 71 -3.80 -7.44 -4.69
N GLU A 72 -4.64 -7.08 -3.73
CA GLU A 72 -5.73 -6.12 -3.93
C GLU A 72 -5.50 -4.92 -3.01
N LEU A 73 -5.27 -3.76 -3.62
CA LEU A 73 -5.16 -2.48 -2.95
C LEU A 73 -6.52 -1.81 -3.00
N SER A 74 -7.02 -1.35 -1.86
CA SER A 74 -8.26 -0.57 -1.81
C SER A 74 -8.12 0.64 -0.90
N GLY A 75 -8.80 1.71 -1.28
CA GLY A 75 -8.70 3.00 -0.61
C GLY A 75 -9.67 4.02 -1.16
N ARG A 76 -9.31 5.29 -0.96
CA ARG A 76 -10.05 6.44 -1.45
C ARG A 76 -9.16 7.34 -2.29
N ASP A 77 -9.65 7.75 -3.45
CA ASP A 77 -9.00 8.76 -4.28
C ASP A 77 -8.73 10.04 -3.46
N ALA A 78 -7.51 10.57 -3.50
CA ALA A 78 -7.10 11.68 -2.64
C ALA A 78 -7.78 13.01 -3.01
N ALA A 79 -8.24 13.15 -4.25
CA ALA A 79 -8.92 14.35 -4.73
C ALA A 79 -10.42 14.31 -4.40
N THR A 80 -11.08 13.21 -4.75
CA THR A 80 -12.54 13.05 -4.77
C THR A 80 -13.11 12.27 -3.59
N LEU A 81 -12.27 11.56 -2.84
CA LEU A 81 -12.65 10.62 -1.77
C LEU A 81 -13.48 9.42 -2.25
N ALA A 82 -13.65 9.24 -3.56
CA ALA A 82 -14.33 8.08 -4.12
C ALA A 82 -13.55 6.79 -3.83
N ARG A 83 -14.26 5.68 -3.61
CA ARG A 83 -13.62 4.37 -3.41
C ARG A 83 -12.91 3.94 -4.68
N VAL A 84 -11.65 3.52 -4.53
CA VAL A 84 -10.83 2.97 -5.60
C VAL A 84 -10.22 1.66 -5.14
N ALA A 85 -10.12 0.70 -6.05
CA ALA A 85 -9.46 -0.56 -5.80
C ALA A 85 -8.75 -1.08 -7.06
N GLU A 86 -7.62 -1.72 -6.89
CA GLU A 86 -6.81 -2.30 -7.96
C GLU A 86 -6.32 -3.68 -7.56
N ARG A 87 -6.29 -4.60 -8.53
CA ARG A 87 -5.66 -5.92 -8.36
C ARG A 87 -4.37 -5.97 -9.14
N ILE A 88 -3.30 -6.39 -8.47
CA ILE A 88 -1.98 -6.48 -9.05
C ILE A 88 -1.50 -7.92 -8.94
N LYS A 89 -1.13 -8.50 -10.08
CA LYS A 89 -0.47 -9.81 -10.12
C LYS A 89 1.05 -9.58 -10.13
N PRO A 90 1.80 -10.15 -9.17
CA PRO A 90 3.25 -10.06 -9.16
C PRO A 90 3.90 -10.85 -10.30
#